data_AF-A0A418YW37-F1
#
_entry.id   AF-A0A418YW37-F1
#
_cell.length_a   1.000
_cell.length_b   1.000
_cell.length_c   1.000
_cell.angle_alpha   90.00
_cell.angle_beta   90.00
_cell.angle_gamma   90.00
#
_symmetry.space_group_name_H-M   'P 1'
#
loop_
_entity.id
_entity.type
_entity.pdbx_description
1 polymer ?
#
loop_
_entity_poly.entity_id
_entity_poly.type
_entity_poly.pdbx_seq_one_letter_code
_entity_poly.pdbx_strand_id
1 'polypeptide(L)'
;MKKYLIPAAALIALTGGTVLIAQGPMTAPGTKDATKVTGGSYTVDPGHTQVVFAWDHMGFTSNMGTIAEPTGTLTLDKANPAASKVSVTFTIANLRTGVPKLDEHLMKADFFDAAKFPTATFVSTSVKPDGATGADITGNLTIKGVTKPVTLDAELYGAGKAPAMAGGKENVGFVATGAIKRSDFGMGYGVPMVGDAIELKIVAAFQK
;
A
#
# COMPACT_ATOMS: atom_id res chain seq x y z
N MET A 1 19.47 -32.35 79.10
CA MET A 1 20.08 -31.06 78.68
C MET A 1 19.03 -30.26 77.90
N LYS A 2 19.00 -28.94 78.13
CA LYS A 2 17.86 -28.03 77.92
C LYS A 2 17.26 -28.04 76.49
N LYS A 3 15.93 -28.13 76.41
CA LYS A 3 15.12 -27.92 75.20
C LYS A 3 15.03 -26.42 74.91
N TYR A 4 15.45 -25.99 73.73
CA TYR A 4 15.18 -24.64 73.22
C TYR A 4 14.11 -24.74 72.12
N LEU A 5 12.97 -24.07 72.37
CA LEU A 5 11.92 -23.81 71.39
C LEU A 5 12.37 -22.62 70.53
N ILE A 6 12.39 -22.79 69.21
CA ILE A 6 12.51 -21.69 68.25
C ILE A 6 11.12 -21.53 67.59
N PRO A 7 10.54 -20.32 67.59
CA PRO A 7 9.20 -20.09 67.06
C PRO A 7 9.17 -20.18 65.53
N ALA A 8 8.11 -20.79 65.00
CA ALA A 8 7.84 -20.89 63.57
C ALA A 8 7.55 -19.51 62.96
N ALA A 9 8.39 -19.07 62.04
CA ALA A 9 8.08 -17.96 61.14
C ALA A 9 7.13 -18.48 60.05
N ALA A 10 5.88 -17.99 60.05
CA ALA A 10 4.93 -18.25 58.99
C ALA A 10 5.35 -17.50 57.72
N LEU A 11 5.89 -18.23 56.74
CA LEU A 11 6.19 -17.71 55.42
C LEU A 11 4.87 -17.68 54.61
N ILE A 12 4.25 -16.52 54.48
CA ILE A 12 3.11 -16.33 53.58
C ILE A 12 3.67 -16.27 52.15
N ALA A 13 3.65 -17.40 51.46
CA ALA A 13 3.93 -17.45 50.02
C ALA A 13 2.72 -16.87 49.27
N LEU A 14 2.80 -15.60 48.87
CA LEU A 14 1.92 -15.03 47.85
C LEU A 14 2.27 -15.67 46.51
N THR A 15 1.58 -16.75 46.15
CA THR A 15 1.61 -17.30 44.80
C THR A 15 0.88 -16.34 43.86
N GLY A 16 1.59 -15.33 43.37
CA GLY A 16 1.16 -14.51 42.25
C GLY A 16 1.06 -15.38 41.00
N GLY A 17 -0.09 -16.02 40.80
CA GLY A 17 -0.39 -16.75 39.59
C GLY A 17 -0.47 -15.76 38.43
N THR A 18 0.52 -15.81 37.53
CA THR A 18 0.39 -15.19 36.22
C THR A 18 -0.73 -15.89 35.49
N VAL A 19 -1.85 -15.19 35.29
CA VAL A 19 -2.90 -15.65 34.37
C VAL A 19 -2.32 -15.54 32.96
N LEU A 20 -1.75 -16.63 32.47
CA LEU A 20 -1.50 -16.82 31.05
C LEU A 20 -2.85 -16.95 30.37
N ILE A 21 -3.42 -15.83 29.91
CA ILE A 21 -4.54 -15.89 28.98
C ILE A 21 -3.97 -16.45 27.68
N ALA A 22 -4.23 -17.74 27.44
CA ALA A 22 -3.96 -18.36 26.15
C ALA A 22 -4.73 -17.57 25.09
N GLN A 23 -4.02 -16.78 24.29
CA GLN A 23 -4.59 -16.11 23.14
C GLN A 23 -4.98 -17.20 22.13
N GLY A 24 -6.28 -17.50 22.04
CA GLY A 24 -6.81 -18.31 20.96
C GLY A 24 -6.40 -17.73 19.59
N PRO A 25 -6.40 -18.53 18.52
CA PRO A 25 -5.96 -18.06 17.21
C PRO A 25 -6.77 -16.82 16.80
N MET A 26 -6.10 -15.67 16.68
CA MET A 26 -6.71 -14.46 16.16
C MET A 26 -6.94 -14.67 14.66
N THR A 27 -8.20 -14.59 14.23
CA THR A 27 -8.54 -14.59 12.81
C THR A 27 -8.29 -13.21 12.21
N ALA A 28 -7.78 -13.16 10.98
CA ALA A 28 -7.63 -11.91 10.27
C ALA A 28 -9.02 -11.25 10.06
N PRO A 29 -9.17 -9.95 10.34
CA PRO A 29 -10.47 -9.27 10.21
C PRO A 29 -10.90 -9.07 8.75
N GLY A 30 -9.93 -8.95 7.84
CA GLY A 30 -10.16 -8.72 6.42
C GLY A 30 -10.43 -10.02 5.66
N THR A 31 -11.44 -10.02 4.80
CA THR A 31 -11.71 -11.13 3.86
C THR A 31 -12.02 -10.58 2.47
N LYS A 32 -11.68 -11.35 1.43
CA LYS A 32 -12.03 -11.04 0.04
C LYS A 32 -13.53 -11.28 -0.23
N ASP A 33 -14.34 -10.38 0.31
CA ASP A 33 -15.81 -10.43 0.24
C ASP A 33 -16.34 -9.02 0.02
N ALA A 34 -16.90 -8.77 -1.17
CA ALA A 34 -17.42 -7.46 -1.56
C ALA A 34 -18.59 -7.00 -0.68
N THR A 35 -19.33 -7.91 -0.03
CA THR A 35 -20.44 -7.54 0.85
C THR A 35 -19.98 -6.79 2.09
N LYS A 36 -18.73 -7.03 2.52
CA LYS A 36 -18.08 -6.35 3.65
C LYS A 36 -17.52 -4.97 3.30
N VAL A 37 -17.44 -4.61 2.02
CA VAL A 37 -17.09 -3.24 1.63
C VAL A 37 -18.22 -2.31 2.05
N THR A 38 -17.88 -1.21 2.74
CA THR A 38 -18.84 -0.18 3.14
C THR A 38 -18.66 1.07 2.29
N GLY A 39 -19.74 1.76 1.93
CA GLY A 39 -19.65 3.00 1.15
C GLY A 39 -19.13 4.17 1.98
N GLY A 40 -18.68 5.24 1.32
CA GLY A 40 -18.23 6.48 1.96
C GLY A 40 -16.78 6.85 1.62
N SER A 41 -16.26 7.84 2.34
CA SER A 41 -14.91 8.38 2.13
C SER A 41 -13.90 7.70 3.04
N TYR A 42 -12.79 7.29 2.45
CA TYR A 42 -11.64 6.68 3.09
C TYR A 42 -10.39 7.52 2.82
N THR A 43 -9.44 7.43 3.75
CA THR A 43 -8.09 7.96 3.58
C THR A 43 -7.14 6.82 3.27
N VAL A 44 -6.16 7.06 2.40
CA VAL A 44 -5.04 6.13 2.18
C VAL A 44 -4.37 5.80 3.51
N ASP A 45 -4.04 4.53 3.72
CA ASP A 45 -3.10 4.12 4.75
C ASP A 45 -1.67 4.12 4.17
N PRO A 46 -0.82 5.10 4.54
CA PRO A 46 0.51 5.24 3.98
C PRO A 46 1.43 4.07 4.33
N GLY A 47 1.23 3.44 5.51
CA GLY A 47 2.08 2.32 5.97
C GLY A 47 1.78 1.00 5.27
N HIS A 48 0.66 0.91 4.56
CA HIS A 48 0.18 -0.30 3.89
C HIS A 48 -0.16 -0.06 2.41
N THR A 49 0.36 1.03 1.84
CA THR A 49 0.18 1.37 0.42
C THR A 49 1.52 1.58 -0.25
N GLN A 50 1.76 0.85 -1.34
CA GLN A 50 2.99 0.97 -2.14
C GLN A 50 2.75 0.58 -3.60
N VAL A 51 3.58 1.13 -4.48
CA VAL A 51 3.74 0.65 -5.85
C VAL A 51 5.08 -0.06 -5.95
N VAL A 52 5.06 -1.28 -6.46
CA VAL A 52 6.24 -1.98 -6.98
C VAL A 52 6.25 -1.73 -8.49
N PHE A 53 7.35 -1.23 -9.02
CA PHE A 53 7.55 -1.05 -10.45
C PHE A 53 8.71 -1.90 -10.93
N ALA A 54 8.59 -2.47 -12.13
CA ALA A 54 9.60 -3.32 -12.73
C ALA A 54 10.00 -2.83 -14.13
N TRP A 55 11.25 -3.06 -14.49
CA TRP A 55 11.79 -2.71 -15.81
C TRP A 55 12.82 -3.72 -16.30
N ASP A 56 12.89 -3.89 -17.61
CA ASP A 56 13.95 -4.66 -18.26
C ASP A 56 15.27 -3.86 -18.30
N HIS A 57 16.38 -4.55 -18.05
CA HIS A 57 17.72 -4.01 -18.22
C HIS A 57 18.50 -4.86 -19.23
N MET A 58 18.48 -4.39 -20.48
CA MET A 58 19.22 -4.93 -21.63
C MET A 58 18.84 -6.36 -22.01
N GLY A 59 17.64 -6.82 -21.65
CA GLY A 59 17.20 -8.21 -21.85
C GLY A 59 17.84 -9.23 -20.89
N PHE A 60 18.65 -8.77 -19.91
CA PHE A 60 19.34 -9.67 -18.99
C PHE A 60 18.62 -9.85 -17.66
N THR A 61 18.02 -8.78 -17.12
CA THR A 61 17.35 -8.81 -15.83
C THR A 61 16.07 -7.99 -15.82
N SER A 62 15.07 -8.48 -15.08
CA SER A 62 13.89 -7.71 -14.68
C SER A 62 14.16 -7.10 -13.30
N ASN A 63 14.61 -5.85 -13.28
CA ASN A 63 14.88 -5.14 -12.04
C ASN A 63 13.57 -4.55 -11.48
N MET A 64 13.56 -4.29 -10.17
CA MET A 64 12.38 -3.80 -9.46
C MET A 64 12.75 -2.66 -8.49
N GLY A 65 11.79 -1.79 -8.25
CA GLY A 65 11.86 -0.76 -7.22
C GLY A 65 10.48 -0.53 -6.60
N THR A 66 10.44 0.25 -5.54
CA THR A 66 9.21 0.60 -4.84
C THR A 66 9.10 2.10 -4.63
N ILE A 67 7.88 2.59 -4.52
CA ILE A 67 7.56 3.90 -3.97
C ILE A 67 6.36 3.72 -3.03
N ALA A 68 6.46 4.27 -1.83
CA ALA A 68 5.54 4.01 -0.73
C ALA A 68 5.17 5.31 0.01
N GLU A 69 4.37 5.16 1.05
CA GLU A 69 3.88 6.26 1.91
C GLU A 69 3.14 7.37 1.14
N PRO A 70 2.19 7.04 0.25
CA PRO A 70 1.40 8.06 -0.42
C PRO A 70 0.41 8.73 0.53
N THR A 71 -0.12 9.85 0.08
CA THR A 71 -1.35 10.45 0.61
C THR A 71 -2.46 10.31 -0.41
N GLY A 72 -3.72 10.36 0.02
CA GLY A 72 -4.83 10.27 -0.90
C GLY A 72 -6.15 9.91 -0.26
N THR A 73 -7.16 9.81 -1.11
CA THR A 73 -8.53 9.49 -0.72
C THR A 73 -9.16 8.48 -1.69
N LEU A 74 -10.12 7.74 -1.16
CA LEU A 74 -11.00 6.85 -1.91
C LEU A 74 -12.44 7.13 -1.47
N THR A 75 -13.32 7.45 -2.41
CA THR A 75 -14.76 7.47 -2.18
C THR A 75 -15.37 6.25 -2.85
N LEU A 76 -15.96 5.36 -2.05
CA LEU A 76 -16.66 4.19 -2.54
C LEU A 76 -18.17 4.44 -2.52
N ASP A 77 -18.81 4.30 -3.68
CA ASP A 77 -20.26 4.20 -3.77
C ASP A 77 -20.65 2.72 -3.82
N LYS A 78 -21.19 2.22 -2.71
CA LYS A 78 -21.59 0.81 -2.58
C LYS A 78 -22.78 0.46 -3.48
N ALA A 79 -23.69 1.42 -3.72
CA ALA A 79 -24.88 1.19 -4.53
C ALA A 79 -24.55 1.27 -6.02
N ASN A 80 -23.57 2.10 -6.39
CA ASN A 80 -23.09 2.24 -7.75
C ASN A 80 -21.55 2.31 -7.79
N PRO A 81 -20.84 1.15 -7.80
CA PRO A 81 -19.38 1.14 -7.78
C PRO A 81 -18.72 1.93 -8.90
N ALA A 82 -19.36 2.10 -10.05
CA ALA A 82 -18.88 2.92 -11.17
C ALA A 82 -18.81 4.43 -10.86
N ALA A 83 -19.52 4.91 -9.82
CA ALA A 83 -19.44 6.29 -9.34
C ALA A 83 -18.31 6.53 -8.32
N SER A 84 -17.56 5.47 -7.96
CA SER A 84 -16.44 5.58 -7.02
C SER A 84 -15.28 6.38 -7.61
N LYS A 85 -14.47 6.98 -6.73
CA LYS A 85 -13.33 7.83 -7.14
C LYS A 85 -12.13 7.58 -6.24
N VAL A 86 -10.93 7.61 -6.82
CA VAL A 86 -9.66 7.51 -6.10
C VAL A 86 -8.69 8.59 -6.57
N SER A 87 -7.97 9.17 -5.61
CA SER A 87 -6.93 10.17 -5.85
C SER A 87 -5.75 9.90 -4.93
N VAL A 88 -4.56 9.68 -5.49
CA VAL A 88 -3.35 9.32 -4.73
C VAL A 88 -2.17 10.17 -5.19
N THR A 89 -1.34 10.59 -4.25
CA THR A 89 -0.11 11.34 -4.48
C THR A 89 1.06 10.64 -3.79
N PHE A 90 2.13 10.38 -4.55
CA PHE A 90 3.39 9.85 -4.04
C PHE A 90 4.47 10.92 -4.09
N THR A 91 5.26 10.99 -3.02
CA THR A 91 6.50 11.79 -2.99
C THR A 91 7.62 11.00 -3.64
N ILE A 92 8.21 11.53 -4.71
CA ILE A 92 9.24 10.82 -5.51
C ILE A 92 10.46 10.45 -4.65
N ALA A 93 10.81 11.27 -3.66
CA ALA A 93 11.93 11.02 -2.76
C ALA A 93 11.79 9.74 -1.92
N ASN A 94 10.60 9.13 -1.84
CA ASN A 94 10.35 7.86 -1.15
C ASN A 94 10.66 6.63 -2.02
N LEU A 95 11.06 6.82 -3.28
CA LEU A 95 11.39 5.72 -4.19
C LEU A 95 12.68 5.01 -3.77
N ARG A 96 12.68 3.68 -3.79
CA ARG A 96 13.86 2.85 -3.50
C ARG A 96 14.00 1.72 -4.51
N THR A 97 15.22 1.49 -4.99
CA THR A 97 15.59 0.34 -5.86
C THR A 97 16.47 -0.68 -5.15
N GLY A 98 16.92 -0.37 -3.93
CA GLY A 98 17.95 -1.13 -3.23
C GLY A 98 19.38 -0.81 -3.68
N VAL A 99 19.56 0.09 -4.66
CA VAL A 99 20.86 0.56 -5.15
C VAL A 99 20.96 2.08 -4.96
N PRO A 100 21.63 2.60 -3.92
CA PRO A 100 21.60 4.03 -3.58
C PRO A 100 22.01 4.97 -4.71
N LYS A 101 23.02 4.59 -5.52
CA LYS A 101 23.45 5.39 -6.68
C LYS A 101 22.38 5.47 -7.77
N LEU A 102 21.58 4.42 -7.95
CA LEU A 102 20.47 4.44 -8.88
C LEU A 102 19.34 5.32 -8.33
N ASP A 103 19.03 5.20 -7.05
CA ASP A 103 18.04 6.05 -6.38
C ASP A 103 18.39 7.54 -6.56
N GLU A 104 19.65 7.91 -6.34
CA GLU A 104 20.15 9.28 -6.57
C GLU A 104 20.00 9.73 -8.03
N HIS A 105 20.27 8.85 -8.99
CA HIS A 105 20.17 9.16 -10.42
C HIS A 105 18.71 9.33 -10.85
N LEU A 106 17.80 8.50 -10.34
CA LEU A 106 16.36 8.60 -10.61
C LEU A 106 15.77 9.96 -10.18
N MET A 107 16.38 10.64 -9.20
CA MET A 107 15.96 11.99 -8.80
C MET A 107 16.33 13.09 -9.80
N LYS A 108 17.20 12.82 -10.79
CA LYS A 108 17.77 13.84 -11.69
C LYS A 108 16.93 14.05 -12.96
N ALA A 109 17.34 15.02 -13.77
CA ALA A 109 16.64 15.49 -14.96
C ALA A 109 16.40 14.40 -16.04
N ASP A 110 17.26 13.38 -16.10
CA ASP A 110 17.10 12.24 -17.01
C ASP A 110 15.88 11.36 -16.67
N PHE A 111 15.42 11.42 -15.41
CA PHE A 111 14.29 10.67 -14.89
C PHE A 111 13.27 11.63 -14.27
N PHE A 112 12.99 11.54 -12.96
CA PHE A 112 11.86 12.22 -12.34
C PHE A 112 12.06 13.73 -12.17
N ASP A 113 13.30 14.23 -12.20
CA ASP A 113 13.62 15.63 -11.90
C ASP A 113 12.94 16.11 -10.60
N ALA A 114 13.15 15.33 -9.53
CA ALA A 114 12.38 15.43 -8.29
C ALA A 114 12.53 16.79 -7.58
N ALA A 115 13.60 17.52 -7.86
CA ALA A 115 13.78 18.89 -7.36
C ALA A 115 12.72 19.84 -7.93
N LYS A 116 12.29 19.63 -9.18
CA LYS A 116 11.27 20.43 -9.86
C LYS A 116 9.88 19.80 -9.77
N PHE A 117 9.81 18.47 -9.79
CA PHE A 117 8.57 17.70 -9.76
C PHE A 117 8.62 16.69 -8.59
N PRO A 118 8.39 17.14 -7.34
CA PRO A 118 8.60 16.31 -6.16
C PRO A 118 7.56 15.19 -6.00
N THR A 119 6.49 15.20 -6.80
CA THR A 119 5.35 14.28 -6.65
C THR A 119 4.91 13.67 -7.97
N ALA A 120 4.42 12.43 -7.91
CA ALA A 120 3.56 11.82 -8.93
C ALA A 120 2.13 11.72 -8.40
N THR A 121 1.13 11.96 -9.26
CA THR A 121 -0.29 11.92 -8.86
C THR A 121 -1.11 11.06 -9.80
N PHE A 122 -2.09 10.34 -9.25
CA PHE A 122 -3.09 9.61 -10.02
C PHE A 122 -4.49 10.03 -9.57
N VAL A 123 -5.35 10.41 -10.51
CA VAL A 123 -6.75 10.77 -10.25
C VAL A 123 -7.65 9.98 -11.20
N SER A 124 -8.53 9.13 -10.65
CA SER A 124 -9.45 8.33 -11.47
C SER A 124 -10.44 9.21 -12.23
N THR A 125 -10.67 8.87 -13.49
CA THR A 125 -11.68 9.48 -14.36
C THR A 125 -12.84 8.52 -14.64
N SER A 126 -12.61 7.21 -14.54
CA SER A 126 -13.63 6.19 -14.73
C SER A 126 -13.32 4.95 -13.90
N VAL A 127 -14.36 4.36 -13.32
CA VAL A 127 -14.32 3.04 -12.69
C VAL A 127 -15.32 2.16 -13.42
N LYS A 128 -14.85 1.03 -13.95
CA LYS A 128 -15.70 0.05 -14.62
C LYS A 128 -15.58 -1.27 -13.83
N PRO A 129 -16.60 -1.61 -13.02
CA PRO A 129 -16.61 -2.87 -12.29
C PRO A 129 -16.49 -4.06 -13.23
N ASP A 130 -15.70 -5.05 -12.83
CA ASP A 130 -15.54 -6.34 -13.51
C ASP A 130 -15.78 -7.48 -12.51
N GLY A 131 -16.92 -8.15 -12.65
CA GLY A 131 -17.37 -9.15 -11.68
C GLY A 131 -17.68 -8.56 -10.30
N ALA A 132 -17.53 -9.39 -9.27
CA ALA A 132 -17.89 -9.04 -7.89
C ALA A 132 -16.78 -8.30 -7.13
N THR A 133 -15.52 -8.50 -7.52
CA THR A 133 -14.34 -8.04 -6.77
C THR A 133 -13.35 -7.23 -7.61
N GLY A 134 -13.51 -7.22 -8.93
CA GLY A 134 -12.62 -6.54 -9.87
C GLY A 134 -13.16 -5.22 -10.38
N ALA A 135 -12.27 -4.39 -10.91
CA ALA A 135 -12.61 -3.19 -11.67
C ALA A 135 -11.45 -2.71 -12.54
N ASP A 136 -11.76 -2.28 -13.77
CA ASP A 136 -10.87 -1.44 -14.57
C ASP A 136 -10.97 0.01 -14.08
N ILE A 137 -9.88 0.57 -13.56
CA ILE A 137 -9.80 1.95 -13.09
C ILE A 137 -8.96 2.77 -14.06
N THR A 138 -9.60 3.63 -14.85
CA THR A 138 -8.90 4.58 -15.71
C THR A 138 -8.74 5.91 -14.98
N GLY A 139 -7.56 6.51 -15.07
CA GLY A 139 -7.28 7.81 -14.46
C GLY A 139 -6.14 8.55 -15.11
N ASN A 140 -6.03 9.81 -14.75
CA ASN A 140 -4.95 10.69 -15.17
C ASN A 140 -3.76 10.50 -14.25
N LEU A 141 -2.68 9.92 -14.79
CA LEU A 141 -1.38 9.82 -14.14
C LEU A 141 -0.54 11.05 -14.53
N THR A 142 -0.03 11.79 -13.56
CA THR A 142 0.89 12.91 -13.77
C THR A 142 2.25 12.58 -13.18
N ILE A 143 3.28 12.55 -14.03
CA ILE A 143 4.68 12.34 -13.65
C ILE A 143 5.51 13.38 -14.38
N LYS A 144 6.46 14.03 -13.67
CA LYS A 144 7.36 15.04 -14.25
C LYS A 144 6.60 16.17 -15.00
N GLY A 145 5.44 16.56 -14.47
CA GLY A 145 4.57 17.58 -15.07
C GLY A 145 3.81 17.15 -16.33
N VAL A 146 3.95 15.90 -16.79
CA VAL A 146 3.23 15.37 -17.96
C VAL A 146 2.09 14.48 -17.48
N THR A 147 0.88 14.73 -18.00
CA THR A 147 -0.32 13.95 -17.66
C THR A 147 -0.71 13.02 -18.81
N LYS A 148 -0.95 11.75 -18.50
CA LYS A 148 -1.41 10.72 -19.46
C LYS A 148 -2.52 9.85 -18.82
N PRO A 149 -3.51 9.40 -19.61
CA PRO A 149 -4.47 8.41 -19.13
C PRO A 149 -3.79 7.05 -18.96
N VAL A 150 -4.05 6.38 -17.84
CA VAL A 150 -3.60 5.02 -17.54
C VAL A 150 -4.77 4.23 -16.98
N THR A 151 -4.89 2.97 -17.39
CA THR A 151 -5.88 2.04 -16.85
C THR A 151 -5.18 1.01 -15.97
N LEU A 152 -5.72 0.79 -14.78
CA LEU A 152 -5.26 -0.17 -13.80
C LEU A 152 -6.34 -1.25 -13.61
N ASP A 153 -5.94 -2.51 -13.67
CA ASP A 153 -6.78 -3.65 -13.32
C ASP A 153 -6.69 -3.84 -11.80
N ALA A 154 -7.78 -3.54 -11.08
CA ALA A 154 -7.83 -3.56 -9.62
C ALA A 154 -8.72 -4.70 -9.11
N GLU A 155 -8.22 -5.42 -8.12
CA GLU A 155 -8.91 -6.54 -7.48
C GLU A 155 -8.99 -6.30 -5.98
N LEU A 156 -10.18 -6.51 -5.40
CA LEU A 156 -10.37 -6.50 -3.95
C LEU A 156 -9.46 -7.54 -3.32
N TYR A 157 -8.59 -7.11 -2.41
CA TYR A 157 -7.79 -8.01 -1.59
C TYR A 157 -8.57 -8.42 -0.34
N GLY A 158 -9.20 -7.45 0.32
CA GLY A 158 -10.10 -7.72 1.43
C GLY A 158 -10.70 -6.48 2.06
N ALA A 159 -11.81 -6.67 2.77
CA ALA A 159 -12.47 -5.63 3.54
C ALA A 159 -12.89 -6.16 4.91
N GLY A 160 -12.94 -5.26 5.89
CA GLY A 160 -13.41 -5.58 7.23
C GLY A 160 -13.07 -4.51 8.25
N LYS A 161 -13.74 -4.60 9.40
CA LYS A 161 -13.48 -3.73 10.54
C LYS A 161 -12.28 -4.23 11.34
N ALA A 162 -11.30 -3.37 11.56
CA ALA A 162 -10.17 -3.68 12.42
C ALA A 162 -10.67 -3.95 13.87
N PRO A 163 -9.99 -4.83 14.62
CA PRO A 163 -10.27 -5.02 16.03
C PRO A 163 -10.12 -3.73 16.85
N ALA A 164 -10.81 -3.62 17.98
CA ALA A 164 -10.82 -2.40 18.81
C ALA A 164 -9.41 -2.01 19.31
N MET A 165 -8.59 -3.00 19.67
CA MET A 165 -7.18 -2.79 20.06
C MET A 165 -6.29 -2.28 18.91
N ALA A 166 -6.76 -2.39 17.66
CA ALA A 166 -6.10 -1.89 16.45
C ALA A 166 -6.82 -0.65 15.86
N GLY A 167 -7.60 0.07 16.68
CA GLY A 167 -8.23 1.34 16.31
C GLY A 167 -9.65 1.22 15.74
N GLY A 168 -10.18 0.00 15.53
CA GLY A 168 -11.61 -0.18 15.25
C GLY A 168 -12.12 0.37 13.91
N LYS A 169 -11.24 0.79 13.00
CA LYS A 169 -11.60 1.44 11.72
C LYS A 169 -12.11 0.45 10.68
N GLU A 170 -12.91 0.94 9.74
CA GLU A 170 -13.28 0.18 8.55
C GLU A 170 -12.11 0.21 7.57
N ASN A 171 -11.64 -0.96 7.15
CA ASN A 171 -10.51 -1.09 6.23
C ASN A 171 -10.95 -1.76 4.92
N VAL A 172 -10.36 -1.30 3.82
CA VAL A 172 -10.49 -1.91 2.50
C VAL A 172 -9.15 -1.88 1.79
N GLY A 173 -8.78 -3.02 1.21
CA GLY A 173 -7.51 -3.21 0.51
C GLY A 173 -7.73 -3.74 -0.90
N PHE A 174 -6.91 -3.27 -1.83
CA PHE A 174 -6.89 -3.69 -3.23
C PHE A 174 -5.47 -4.04 -3.66
N VAL A 175 -5.37 -4.95 -4.63
CA VAL A 175 -4.18 -5.12 -5.45
C VAL A 175 -4.54 -4.65 -6.85
N ALA A 176 -3.73 -3.79 -7.45
CA ALA A 176 -3.93 -3.39 -8.83
C ALA A 176 -2.67 -3.64 -9.67
N THR A 177 -2.84 -3.89 -10.96
CA THR A 177 -1.75 -4.01 -11.92
C THR A 177 -1.96 -3.09 -13.11
N GLY A 178 -0.87 -2.77 -13.80
CA GLY A 178 -0.91 -1.95 -15.01
C GLY A 178 0.48 -1.82 -15.61
N ALA A 179 0.57 -1.11 -16.72
CA ALA A 179 1.84 -0.78 -17.35
C ALA A 179 1.81 0.63 -17.91
N ILE A 180 2.97 1.29 -17.91
CA ILE A 180 3.16 2.61 -18.52
C ILE A 180 4.43 2.59 -19.37
N LYS A 181 4.58 3.57 -20.27
CA LYS A 181 5.86 3.85 -20.90
C LYS A 181 6.51 5.05 -20.23
N ARG A 182 7.75 4.91 -19.76
CA ARG A 182 8.43 6.02 -19.09
C ARG A 182 8.79 7.15 -20.06
N SER A 183 9.01 6.84 -21.34
CA SER A 183 9.23 7.85 -22.38
C SER A 183 8.04 8.79 -22.58
N ASP A 184 6.80 8.33 -22.36
CA ASP A 184 5.58 9.16 -22.46
C ASP A 184 5.55 10.30 -21.43
N PHE A 185 6.35 10.19 -20.37
CA PHE A 185 6.51 11.18 -19.31
C PHE A 185 7.85 11.92 -19.38
N GLY A 186 8.57 11.82 -20.51
CA GLY A 186 9.84 12.49 -20.72
C GLY A 186 11.02 11.86 -19.97
N MET A 187 10.95 10.56 -19.66
CA MET A 187 12.02 9.78 -19.02
C MET A 187 12.62 8.75 -20.00
N GLY A 188 13.10 9.22 -21.15
CA GLY A 188 13.62 8.37 -22.24
C GLY A 188 15.08 7.92 -22.12
N TYR A 189 15.80 8.33 -21.06
CA TYR A 189 17.23 8.02 -20.91
C TYR A 189 17.50 6.52 -20.98
N GLY A 190 18.35 6.08 -21.92
CA GLY A 190 18.75 4.68 -22.08
C GLY A 190 17.76 3.77 -22.80
N VAL A 191 16.58 4.24 -23.24
CA VAL A 191 15.67 3.44 -24.08
C VAL A 191 16.34 3.16 -25.44
N PRO A 192 16.27 1.92 -25.99
CA PRO A 192 15.58 0.74 -25.46
C PRO A 192 16.47 -0.19 -24.62
N MET A 193 17.75 0.12 -24.41
CA MET A 193 18.66 -0.71 -23.60
C MET A 193 18.17 -0.85 -22.15
N VAL A 194 17.49 0.17 -21.63
CA VAL A 194 16.70 0.09 -20.41
C VAL A 194 15.24 0.22 -20.83
N GLY A 195 14.44 -0.80 -20.53
CA GLY A 195 13.07 -0.95 -21.02
C GLY A 195 12.24 0.32 -20.91
N ASP A 196 11.45 0.59 -21.95
CA ASP A 196 10.52 1.72 -21.95
C ASP A 196 9.24 1.39 -21.20
N ALA A 197 8.76 0.15 -21.33
CA ALA A 197 7.63 -0.36 -20.56
C ALA A 197 8.03 -0.56 -19.09
N ILE A 198 7.22 -0.01 -18.19
CA ILE A 198 7.32 -0.16 -16.75
C ILE A 198 6.07 -0.87 -16.28
N GLU A 199 6.24 -2.08 -15.74
CA GLU A 199 5.16 -2.83 -15.14
C GLU A 199 4.90 -2.32 -13.72
N LEU A 200 3.63 -2.25 -13.34
CA LEU A 200 3.18 -1.75 -12.04
C LEU A 200 2.42 -2.86 -11.32
N LYS A 201 2.78 -3.08 -10.06
CA LYS A 201 1.99 -3.82 -9.08
C LYS A 201 1.76 -2.95 -7.86
N ILE A 202 0.51 -2.67 -7.56
CA ILE A 202 0.09 -1.69 -6.57
C ILE A 202 -0.62 -2.45 -5.46
N VAL A 203 -0.21 -2.21 -4.22
CA VAL A 203 -0.96 -2.60 -3.03
C VAL A 203 -1.51 -1.31 -2.45
N ALA A 204 -2.84 -1.23 -2.29
CA ALA A 204 -3.50 -0.03 -1.80
C ALA A 204 -4.43 -0.35 -0.65
N ALA A 205 -4.17 0.26 0.50
CA ALA A 205 -4.96 0.13 1.70
C ALA A 205 -5.61 1.47 2.05
N PHE A 206 -6.87 1.43 2.46
CA PHE A 206 -7.64 2.61 2.84
C PHE A 206 -8.42 2.34 4.13
N GLN A 207 -8.56 3.37 4.96
CA GLN A 207 -9.23 3.30 6.25
C GLN A 207 -10.16 4.49 6.48
N LYS A 208 -11.23 4.29 7.25
CA LYS A 208 -12.11 5.35 7.76
C LYS A 208 -12.60 5.06 9.16
#